data_AF-A0A0E3X214-F1
#
_entry.id   AF-A0A0E3X214-F1
#
_cell.length_a   1.000
_cell.length_b   1.000
_cell.length_c   1.000
_cell.angle_alpha   90.00
_cell.angle_beta   90.00
_cell.angle_gamma   90.00
#
_symmetry.space_group_name_H-M   'P 1'
#
loop_
_entity.id
_entity.type
_entity.pdbx_description
1 polymer ?
#
loop_
_entity_poly.entity_id
_entity_poly.type
_entity_poly.pdbx_seq_one_letter_code
_entity_poly.pdbx_strand_id
1 'polypeptide(L)'
;MADCDLCGVAIPTVCPVRVFAPKFEQSYPEGVWKGLCSGCLENAKKAYDEAIENKATGTFGKCDLCGADGQLQDVEINIPSFSKGYELERKKICMKCLEQSSDAYENKDELLGEHH
;
A
#
# COMPACT_ATOMS: atom_id res chain seq x y z
N MET A 1 10.29 -15.12 -5.16
CA MET A 1 9.33 -14.77 -4.10
C MET A 1 9.62 -13.35 -3.69
N ALA A 2 8.57 -12.55 -3.51
CA ALA A 2 8.64 -11.17 -3.07
C ALA A 2 7.75 -11.02 -1.83
N ASP A 3 8.19 -10.18 -0.90
CA ASP A 3 7.44 -9.89 0.31
C ASP A 3 6.53 -8.69 0.07
N CYS A 4 5.30 -8.76 0.58
CA CYS A 4 4.41 -7.61 0.61
C CYS A 4 4.95 -6.55 1.56
N ASP A 5 5.18 -5.33 1.06
CA ASP A 5 5.71 -4.21 1.85
C ASP A 5 4.76 -3.72 2.97
N LEU A 6 3.50 -4.16 3.00
CA LEU A 6 2.54 -3.82 4.06
C LEU A 6 2.36 -4.92 5.12
N CYS A 7 2.02 -6.14 4.70
CA CYS A 7 1.72 -7.23 5.63
C CYS A 7 2.84 -8.27 5.77
N GLY A 8 3.92 -8.18 4.98
CA GLY A 8 5.06 -9.09 5.05
C GLY A 8 4.80 -10.50 4.51
N VAL A 9 3.64 -10.77 3.91
CA VAL A 9 3.38 -12.08 3.27
C VAL A 9 4.32 -12.27 2.09
N ALA A 10 4.99 -13.43 2.05
CA ALA A 10 5.85 -13.83 0.95
C ALA A 10 5.04 -14.57 -0.12
N ILE A 11 4.91 -13.98 -1.32
CA ILE A 11 4.16 -14.57 -2.43
C ILE A 11 4.98 -14.56 -3.73
N PRO A 12 4.60 -15.34 -4.75
CA PRO A 12 5.35 -15.39 -6.00
C PRO A 12 5.40 -14.04 -6.71
N THR A 13 4.28 -13.32 -6.73
CA THR A 13 4.09 -12.06 -7.45
C THR A 13 3.36 -11.05 -6.59
N VAL A 14 3.86 -9.82 -6.56
CA VAL A 14 3.26 -8.66 -5.90
C VAL A 14 2.91 -7.62 -6.95
N CYS A 15 1.89 -6.80 -6.69
CA CYS A 15 1.54 -5.67 -7.53
C CYS A 15 2.51 -4.51 -7.26
N PRO A 16 3.17 -3.97 -8.30
CA PRO A 16 4.07 -2.84 -8.14
C PRO A 16 3.27 -1.55 -7.88
N VAL A 17 3.62 -0.84 -6.81
CA VAL A 17 3.06 0.47 -6.45
C VAL A 17 4.21 1.46 -6.35
N ARG A 18 4.10 2.58 -7.07
CA ARG A 18 5.10 3.64 -7.04
C ARG A 18 4.85 4.52 -5.82
N VAL A 19 5.90 4.77 -5.03
CA VAL A 19 5.80 5.62 -3.82
C VAL A 19 6.93 6.64 -3.75
N PHE A 20 6.63 7.81 -3.20
CA PHE A 20 7.57 8.90 -3.06
C PHE A 20 8.14 8.93 -1.65
N ALA A 21 9.22 8.17 -1.46
CA ALA A 21 9.86 8.02 -0.17
C ALA A 21 10.89 9.14 0.06
N PRO A 22 10.74 10.02 1.07
CA PRO A 22 11.62 11.18 1.27
C PRO A 22 13.09 10.80 1.46
N LYS A 23 13.34 9.65 2.09
CA LYS A 23 14.69 9.10 2.28
C LYS A 23 15.45 8.92 0.95
N PHE A 24 14.74 8.69 -0.14
CA PHE A 24 15.29 8.35 -1.45
C PHE A 24 15.12 9.45 -2.49
N GLU A 25 14.53 10.60 -2.13
CA GLU A 25 14.15 11.67 -3.07
C GLU A 25 15.34 12.15 -3.94
N GLN A 26 16.53 12.27 -3.37
CA GLN A 26 17.72 12.73 -4.10
C GLN A 26 18.22 11.72 -5.15
N SER A 27 18.07 10.43 -4.89
CA SER A 27 18.55 9.36 -5.78
C SER A 27 17.47 8.84 -6.72
N TYR A 28 16.20 8.95 -6.31
CA TYR A 28 15.02 8.43 -6.99
C TYR A 28 13.89 9.47 -6.96
N PRO A 29 14.03 10.58 -7.71
CA PRO A 29 13.03 11.65 -7.72
C PRO A 29 11.68 11.20 -8.31
N GLU A 30 11.71 10.21 -9.21
CA GLU A 30 10.53 9.57 -9.81
C GLU A 30 9.80 8.61 -8.85
N GLY A 31 10.28 8.48 -7.60
CA GLY A 31 9.79 7.53 -6.62
C GLY A 31 10.47 6.16 -6.70
N VAL A 32 10.12 5.32 -5.74
CA VAL A 32 10.60 3.94 -5.60
C VAL A 32 9.44 2.97 -5.74
N TRP A 33 9.72 1.77 -6.24
CA TRP A 33 8.71 0.73 -6.37
C TRP A 33 8.60 -0.07 -5.07
N LYS A 34 7.34 -0.30 -4.66
CA LYS A 34 6.94 -1.15 -3.55
C LYS A 34 6.05 -2.27 -4.08
N GLY A 35 6.09 -3.43 -3.44
CA GLY A 35 5.31 -4.60 -3.82
C GLY A 35 4.18 -4.83 -2.83
N LEU A 36 2.93 -4.75 -3.27
CA LEU A 36 1.77 -5.09 -2.44
C LEU A 36 1.14 -6.42 -2.88
N CYS A 37 0.74 -7.26 -1.94
CA CYS A 37 -0.13 -8.39 -2.27
C CYS A 37 -1.53 -7.88 -2.65
N SER A 38 -2.29 -8.70 -3.39
CA SER A 38 -3.63 -8.36 -3.87
C SER A 38 -4.56 -7.89 -2.75
N GLY A 39 -4.55 -8.56 -1.59
CA GLY A 39 -5.38 -8.17 -0.44
C GLY A 39 -4.99 -6.82 0.18
N CYS A 40 -3.69 -6.53 0.31
CA CYS A 40 -3.23 -5.23 0.80
C CYS A 40 -3.54 -4.11 -0.20
N LEU A 41 -3.42 -4.39 -1.50
CA LEU A 41 -3.76 -3.45 -2.56
C LEU A 41 -5.26 -3.14 -2.58
N GLU A 42 -6.11 -4.16 -2.47
CA GLU A 42 -7.56 -4.00 -2.39
C GLU A 42 -7.98 -3.19 -1.16
N ASN A 43 -7.39 -3.46 0.00
CA ASN A 43 -7.69 -2.71 1.22
C ASN A 43 -7.20 -1.25 1.14
N ALA A 44 -6.04 -1.00 0.52
CA ALA A 44 -5.58 0.35 0.26
C ALA A 44 -6.54 1.10 -0.69
N LYS A 45 -7.04 0.44 -1.73
CA LYS A 45 -8.04 1.01 -2.65
C LYS A 45 -9.34 1.36 -1.92
N LYS A 46 -9.85 0.47 -1.07
CA LYS A 46 -11.04 0.74 -0.23
C LYS A 46 -10.83 1.95 0.68
N ALA A 47 -9.69 2.02 1.37
CA ALA A 47 -9.36 3.15 2.23
C ALA A 47 -9.24 4.47 1.45
N TYR A 48 -8.76 4.44 0.20
CA TYR A 48 -8.73 5.60 -0.68
C TYR A 48 -10.14 6.09 -1.02
N ASP A 49 -11.00 5.18 -1.48
CA ASP A 49 -12.39 5.47 -1.86
C ASP A 49 -13.15 6.07 -0.67
N GLU A 50 -13.04 5.44 0.51
CA GLU A 50 -13.66 5.90 1.75
C GLU A 50 -13.13 7.28 2.19
N ALA A 51 -11.83 7.53 2.04
CA ALA A 51 -11.23 8.81 2.41
C ALA A 51 -11.74 9.96 1.53
N ILE A 52 -11.93 9.71 0.24
CA ILE A 52 -12.50 10.68 -0.69
C ILE A 52 -13.98 10.90 -0.41
N GLU A 53 -14.77 9.83 -0.30
CA GLU A 53 -16.22 9.91 -0.08
C GLU A 53 -16.57 10.65 1.21
N ASN A 54 -15.90 10.30 2.30
CA ASN A 54 -16.20 10.84 3.63
C ASN A 54 -15.42 12.14 3.95
N LYS A 55 -14.57 12.62 3.03
CA LYS A 55 -13.60 13.71 3.29
C LYS A 55 -12.84 13.44 4.60
N ALA A 56 -12.42 12.20 4.78
CA ALA A 56 -11.95 11.69 6.06
C ALA A 56 -10.74 12.49 6.55
N THR A 57 -10.85 13.02 7.77
CA THR A 57 -9.72 13.68 8.42
C THR A 57 -8.82 12.60 9.03
N GLY A 58 -7.80 12.19 8.27
CA GLY A 58 -6.81 11.22 8.72
C GLY A 58 -5.99 11.72 9.91
N THR A 59 -5.21 10.82 10.53
CA THR A 59 -4.29 11.15 11.63
C THR A 59 -2.94 11.64 11.11
N PHE A 60 -2.33 12.64 11.76
CA PHE A 60 -0.99 13.09 11.38
C PHE A 60 0.09 12.13 11.92
N GLY A 61 1.06 11.78 11.08
CA GLY A 61 2.17 10.91 11.47
C GLY A 61 3.04 10.51 10.29
N LYS A 62 3.80 9.43 10.44
CA LYS A 62 4.67 8.86 9.40
C LYS A 62 3.97 7.75 8.61
N CYS A 63 3.97 7.86 7.29
CA CYS A 63 3.40 6.87 6.37
C CYS A 63 4.17 5.54 6.44
N ASP A 64 3.48 4.43 6.66
CA ASP A 64 4.09 3.10 6.74
C ASP A 64 4.64 2.59 5.41
N LEU A 65 4.19 3.14 4.27
CA LEU A 65 4.62 2.68 2.94
C LEU A 65 5.80 3.50 2.35
N CYS A 66 5.72 4.83 2.39
CA CYS A 66 6.76 5.71 1.86
C CYS A 66 7.65 6.36 2.92
N GLY A 67 7.23 6.35 4.19
CA GLY A 67 7.98 6.98 5.28
C GLY A 67 7.87 8.50 5.33
N ALA A 68 7.00 9.13 4.54
CA ALA A 68 6.75 10.57 4.60
C ALA A 68 5.84 10.95 5.77
N ASP A 69 6.08 12.12 6.36
CA ASP A 69 5.19 12.71 7.35
C ASP A 69 4.01 13.42 6.68
N GLY A 70 2.82 13.28 7.25
CA GLY A 70 1.62 13.93 6.72
C GLY A 70 0.33 13.39 7.33
N GLN A 71 -0.78 13.70 6.69
CA GLN A 71 -2.09 13.17 7.05
C GLN A 71 -2.26 11.75 6.49
N LEU A 72 -2.61 10.81 7.36
CA LEU A 72 -2.64 9.38 7.10
C LEU A 72 -4.02 8.78 7.36
N GLN A 73 -4.42 7.84 6.51
CA GLN A 73 -5.62 7.05 6.69
C GLN A 73 -5.27 5.67 7.24
N ASP A 74 -6.21 5.06 7.94
CA ASP A 74 -6.09 3.68 8.40
C ASP A 74 -6.37 2.71 7.25
N VAL A 75 -5.46 1.77 7.04
CA VAL A 75 -5.62 0.65 6.13
C VAL A 75 -5.56 -0.63 6.93
N GLU A 76 -6.65 -1.40 6.94
CA GLU A 76 -6.70 -2.70 7.60
C GLU A 76 -5.93 -3.73 6.77
N ILE A 77 -5.02 -4.46 7.43
CA ILE A 77 -4.20 -5.51 6.80
C ILE A 77 -4.22 -6.78 7.66
N ASN A 78 -4.04 -7.92 7.00
CA ASN A 78 -3.92 -9.21 7.67
C ASN A 78 -2.44 -9.62 7.68
N ILE A 79 -1.82 -9.60 8.85
CA ILE A 79 -0.43 -10.02 9.04
C ILE A 79 -0.41 -11.51 9.37
N PRO A 80 0.37 -12.34 8.65
CA PRO A 80 0.52 -13.75 8.99
C PRO A 80 1.22 -13.91 10.34
N SER A 81 0.63 -14.71 11.23
CA SER A 81 1.09 -14.93 12.60
C SER A 81 1.19 -16.43 12.88
N PHE A 82 2.36 -16.89 13.35
CA PHE A 82 2.59 -18.31 13.63
C PHE A 82 1.64 -18.88 14.70
N SER A 83 1.19 -18.05 15.64
CA SER A 83 0.37 -18.50 16.77
C SER A 83 -1.13 -18.41 16.49
N LYS A 84 -1.57 -17.43 15.69
CA LYS A 84 -2.99 -17.11 15.49
C LYS A 84 -3.47 -17.28 14.04
N GLY A 85 -2.58 -17.71 13.14
CA GLY A 85 -2.83 -17.77 11.70
C GLY A 85 -2.70 -16.38 11.07
N TYR A 86 -3.62 -15.48 11.39
CA TYR A 86 -3.61 -14.09 10.94
C TYR A 86 -4.00 -13.13 12.06
N GLU A 87 -3.35 -11.97 12.08
CA GLU A 87 -3.66 -10.87 12.98
C GLU A 87 -4.06 -9.64 12.17
N LEU A 88 -5.20 -9.04 12.52
CA LEU A 88 -5.68 -7.81 11.91
C LEU A 88 -4.91 -6.63 12.52
N GLU A 89 -4.23 -5.87 11.67
CA GLU A 89 -3.52 -4.65 12.05
C GLU A 89 -3.97 -3.48 11.17
N ARG A 90 -3.73 -2.26 11.65
CA ARG A 90 -3.96 -1.02 10.90
C ARG A 90 -2.62 -0.39 10.56
N LYS A 91 -2.39 -0.14 9.27
CA LYS A 91 -1.27 0.67 8.79
C LYS A 91 -1.74 2.07 8.48
N LYS A 92 -0.87 3.05 8.75
CA LYS A 92 -1.13 4.47 8.54
C LYS A 92 -0.52 4.89 7.21
N ILE A 93 -1.36 5.14 6.20
CA ILE A 93 -0.92 5.38 4.82
C ILE A 93 -1.33 6.79 4.36
N CYS A 94 -0.41 7.53 3.74
CA CYS A 94 -0.72 8.87 3.25
C CYS A 94 -1.58 8.81 1.97
N MET A 95 -2.35 9.88 1.71
CA MET A 95 -3.24 9.95 0.54
C MET A 95 -2.51 9.71 -0.79
N LYS A 96 -1.28 10.20 -0.96
CA LYS A 96 -0.50 9.95 -2.18
C LYS A 96 -0.20 8.47 -2.41
N CYS A 97 0.12 7.73 -1.34
CA CYS A 97 0.36 6.29 -1.45
C CYS A 97 -0.94 5.52 -1.73
N LEU A 98 -2.06 5.97 -1.17
CA LEU A 98 -3.38 5.39 -1.43
C LEU A 98 -3.83 5.62 -2.86
N GLU A 99 -3.64 6.82 -3.40
CA GLU A 99 -3.91 7.15 -4.81
C GLU A 99 -3.11 6.23 -5.75
N GLN A 100 -1.79 6.12 -5.54
CA GLN A 100 -0.94 5.23 -6.33
C GLN A 100 -1.30 3.75 -6.18
N SER A 101 -1.82 3.35 -5.01
CA SER A 101 -2.34 2.00 -4.79
C SER A 101 -3.65 1.77 -5.52
N SER A 102 -4.52 2.79 -5.61
CA SER A 102 -5.74 2.74 -6.40
C SER A 102 -5.42 2.61 -7.89
N ASP A 103 -4.48 3.41 -8.40
CA ASP A 103 -4.03 3.33 -9.79
C ASP A 103 -3.48 1.92 -10.11
N ALA A 104 -2.62 1.39 -9.22
CA ALA A 104 -2.08 0.05 -9.39
C ALA A 104 -3.15 -1.06 -9.29
N TYR A 105 -4.21 -0.84 -8.51
CA TYR A 105 -5.34 -1.77 -8.44
C TYR A 105 -6.12 -1.82 -9.75
N GLU A 106 -6.37 -0.65 -10.35
CA GLU A 106 -7.10 -0.56 -11.63
C GLU A 106 -6.30 -1.17 -12.79
N ASN A 107 -4.98 -1.13 -12.72
CA ASN A 107 -4.08 -1.70 -13.74
C ASN A 107 -3.52 -3.09 -13.39
N LYS A 108 -4.03 -3.75 -12.34
CA LYS A 108 -3.44 -4.98 -11.81
C LYS A 108 -3.39 -6.13 -12.84
N ASP A 109 -4.40 -6.25 -13.69
CA ASP A 109 -4.50 -7.30 -14.71
C ASP A 109 -3.43 -7.12 -15.80
N GLU A 110 -3.16 -5.88 -16.19
CA GLU A 110 -2.09 -5.54 -17.14
C GLU A 110 -0.69 -5.76 -16.52
N LEU A 111 -0.54 -5.41 -15.23
CA LEU A 111 0.73 -5.51 -14.49
C LEU A 111 1.11 -6.94 -14.11
N LEU A 112 0.13 -7.83 -13.92
CA LEU A 112 0.35 -9.24 -13.57
C LEU A 112 0.48 -10.16 -14.80
N GLY A 113 0.34 -9.61 -16.01
CA GLY A 113 0.62 -10.34 -17.25
C GLY A 113 -0.39 -11.43 -17.58
N GLU A 114 -1.63 -11.32 -17.11
CA GLU A 114 -2.72 -12.20 -17.55
C GLU A 114 -3.22 -11.73 -18.94
N HIS A 115 -2.39 -11.94 -19.97
CA HIS A 115 -2.88 -12.02 -21.34
C HIS A 115 -3.73 -13.29 -21.45
N HIS A 116 -5.05 -13.14 -21.32
CA HIS A 116 -6.01 -14.17 -21.74
C HIS A 116 -6.12 -14.20 -23.26
#